data_AF-T1HE34-F1
#
_entry.id   AF-T1HE34-F1
#
_cell.length_a   1.000
_cell.length_b   1.000
_cell.length_c   1.000
_cell.angle_alpha   90.00
_cell.angle_beta   90.00
_cell.angle_gamma   90.00
#
_symmetry.space_group_name_H-M   'P 1'
#
loop_
_entity.id
_entity.type
_entity.pdbx_description
1 polymer ?
#
loop_
_entity_poly.entity_id
_entity_poly.type
_entity_poly.pdbx_seq_one_letter_code
_entity_poly.pdbx_strand_id
1 'polypeptide(L)'
;MSKKREKRDGSNEMESAEKFSSLESLIKQMATDQAKQMNLLNQNFERVNYEVLSMKDTLTENNDMVRGNTDQIIKVTKVVEDLEQELAVERKKREKSFDMLYMNMKTSVEEQKHYIKNQTEELSNNILTKIQNHIAVIEDSRNEWTKECDGKLEDIEQRINRIEMRELPSVQGGGAMDLCNIKCRVRFVDTQKQNPIEFLKEFERKYKSLSDKIKIEIFEQHLDGRGMAWFQLVVDKIKTFDELKQKFINYFWDDVEQGKAVELLQTGRFDVSDARKADEYAMIVYQMCKNVDKFPISETKMLQLIAKHFGNTFAQAVVVQAKPSLY
;
A
#
# COMPACT_ATOMS: atom_id res chain seq x y z
N MET A 1 21.15 -139.31 87.44
CA MET A 1 21.74 -138.04 87.95
C MET A 1 21.82 -137.08 86.78
N SER A 2 20.82 -136.20 86.57
CA SER A 2 20.73 -134.84 87.11
C SER A 2 21.94 -133.95 86.77
N LYS A 3 21.75 -133.05 85.79
CA LYS A 3 22.31 -131.67 85.63
C LYS A 3 22.52 -131.31 84.15
N LYS A 4 21.53 -130.59 83.58
CA LYS A 4 21.70 -129.51 82.59
C LYS A 4 20.34 -128.82 82.38
N ARG A 5 19.95 -128.03 83.38
CA ARG A 5 19.04 -126.89 83.23
C ARG A 5 19.87 -125.63 83.47
N GLU A 6 19.35 -124.50 83.02
CA GLU A 6 19.85 -123.14 83.23
C GLU A 6 20.97 -122.68 82.29
N LYS A 7 20.55 -122.09 81.17
CA LYS A 7 21.10 -120.87 80.55
C LYS A 7 20.38 -120.70 79.21
N ARG A 8 19.15 -120.16 79.23
CA ARG A 8 18.46 -119.68 78.01
C ARG A 8 17.32 -118.68 78.23
N ASP A 9 16.78 -118.53 79.45
CA ASP A 9 15.64 -117.61 79.68
C ASP A 9 16.00 -116.15 79.98
N GLY A 10 17.19 -115.85 80.53
CA GLY A 10 17.57 -114.46 80.84
C GLY A 10 17.85 -113.57 79.62
N SER A 11 17.97 -114.14 78.41
CA SER A 11 18.21 -113.40 77.17
C SER A 11 16.92 -112.88 76.52
N ASN A 12 15.81 -113.62 76.64
CA ASN A 12 14.55 -113.29 75.97
C ASN A 12 13.74 -112.22 76.72
N GLU A 13 13.79 -112.20 78.06
CA GLU A 13 13.12 -111.18 78.86
C GLU A 13 13.83 -109.82 78.76
N MET A 14 15.16 -109.81 78.70
CA MET A 14 15.95 -108.59 78.53
C MET A 14 15.76 -107.99 77.12
N GLU A 15 15.73 -108.83 76.08
CA GLU A 15 15.47 -108.41 74.70
C GLU A 15 14.01 -107.92 74.50
N SER A 16 13.05 -108.48 75.26
CA SER A 16 11.65 -108.03 75.25
C SER A 16 11.46 -106.72 76.00
N ALA A 17 12.15 -106.51 77.12
CA ALA A 17 12.15 -105.24 77.86
C ALA A 17 12.83 -104.12 77.06
N GLU A 18 13.91 -104.42 76.35
CA GLU A 18 14.56 -103.49 75.41
C GLU A 18 13.64 -103.14 74.23
N LYS A 19 12.93 -104.12 73.65
CA LYS A 19 11.94 -103.88 72.60
C LYS A 19 10.76 -103.04 73.09
N PHE A 20 10.26 -103.28 74.31
CA PHE A 20 9.18 -102.48 74.91
C PHE A 20 9.63 -101.05 75.22
N SER A 21 10.83 -100.87 75.77
CA SER A 21 11.42 -99.56 76.02
C SER A 21 11.66 -98.78 74.72
N SER A 22 12.06 -99.48 73.64
CA SER A 22 12.23 -98.89 72.31
C SER A 22 10.90 -98.45 71.69
N LEU A 23 9.85 -99.27 71.82
CA LEU A 23 8.49 -98.92 71.41
C LEU A 23 7.91 -97.74 72.21
N GLU A 24 8.12 -97.71 73.52
CA GLU A 24 7.67 -96.61 74.37
C GLU A 24 8.42 -95.29 74.04
N SER A 25 9.72 -95.38 73.76
CA SER A 25 10.52 -94.26 73.26
C SER A 25 10.03 -93.78 71.90
N LEU A 26 9.66 -94.69 71.00
CA LEU A 26 9.13 -94.35 69.68
C LEU A 26 7.77 -93.66 69.78
N ILE A 27 6.87 -94.14 70.65
CA ILE A 27 5.56 -93.52 70.88
C ILE A 27 5.71 -92.12 71.48
N LYS A 28 6.60 -91.95 72.47
CA LYS A 28 6.92 -90.63 73.03
C LYS A 28 7.50 -89.68 71.98
N GLN A 29 8.38 -90.18 71.12
CA GLN A 29 8.95 -89.40 70.02
C GLN A 29 7.87 -88.99 69.01
N MET A 30 7.00 -89.92 68.59
CA MET A 30 5.88 -89.65 67.68
C MET A 30 4.92 -88.61 68.26
N ALA A 31 4.55 -88.73 69.54
CA ALA A 31 3.70 -87.74 70.20
C ALA A 31 4.37 -86.35 70.28
N THR A 32 5.69 -86.32 70.51
CA THR A 32 6.48 -85.08 70.54
C THR A 32 6.57 -84.43 69.16
N ASP A 33 6.79 -85.22 68.10
CA ASP A 33 6.86 -84.72 66.74
C ASP A 33 5.49 -84.28 66.23
N GLN A 34 4.42 -84.99 66.61
CA GLN A 34 3.05 -84.56 66.32
C GLN A 34 2.72 -83.23 67.04
N ALA A 35 3.12 -83.07 68.30
CA ALA A 35 2.95 -81.81 69.02
C ALA A 35 3.75 -80.66 68.39
N LYS A 36 4.97 -80.92 67.92
CA LYS A 36 5.79 -79.94 67.17
C LYS A 36 5.12 -79.55 65.85
N GLN A 37 4.61 -80.52 65.09
CA GLN A 37 3.89 -80.23 63.83
C GLN A 37 2.62 -79.42 64.09
N MET A 38 1.87 -79.75 65.14
CA MET A 38 0.66 -79.01 65.53
C MET A 38 1.00 -77.57 65.93
N ASN A 39 2.08 -77.36 66.70
CA ASN A 39 2.56 -76.00 67.04
C ASN A 39 3.00 -75.22 65.81
N LEU A 40 3.74 -75.84 64.88
CA LEU A 40 4.16 -75.19 63.64
C LEU A 40 2.96 -74.79 62.77
N LEU A 41 1.97 -75.68 62.69
CA LEU A 41 0.72 -75.42 61.96
C LEU A 41 -0.03 -74.25 62.58
N ASN A 42 -0.13 -74.19 63.91
CA ASN A 42 -0.82 -73.12 64.61
C ASN A 42 -0.09 -71.77 64.44
N GLN A 43 1.24 -71.73 64.53
CA GLN A 43 2.04 -70.53 64.25
C GLN A 43 1.88 -70.04 62.80
N ASN A 44 1.88 -70.96 61.83
CA ASN A 44 1.64 -70.61 60.44
C ASN A 44 0.21 -70.07 60.24
N PHE A 45 -0.79 -70.65 60.90
CA PHE A 45 -2.17 -70.17 60.85
C PHE A 45 -2.30 -68.77 61.43
N GLU A 46 -1.68 -68.50 62.59
CA GLU A 46 -1.66 -67.16 63.20
C GLU A 46 -0.96 -66.14 62.30
N ARG A 47 0.18 -66.48 61.69
CA ARG A 47 0.89 -65.60 60.76
C ARG A 47 0.03 -65.26 59.54
N VAL A 48 -0.55 -66.26 58.89
CA VAL A 48 -1.42 -66.06 57.73
C VAL A 48 -2.64 -65.24 58.11
N ASN A 49 -3.25 -65.50 59.27
CA ASN A 49 -4.39 -64.74 59.75
C ASN A 49 -4.04 -63.26 59.97
N TYR A 50 -2.86 -62.97 60.54
CA TYR A 50 -2.37 -61.60 60.70
C TYR A 50 -2.12 -60.91 59.35
N GLU A 51 -1.48 -61.60 58.39
CA GLU A 51 -1.25 -61.08 57.04
C GLU A 51 -2.56 -60.77 56.33
N VAL A 52 -3.56 -61.65 56.42
CA VAL A 52 -4.89 -61.45 55.83
C VAL A 52 -5.61 -60.26 56.45
N LEU A 53 -5.53 -60.08 57.77
CA LEU A 53 -6.13 -58.93 58.45
C LEU A 53 -5.44 -57.62 58.05
N SER A 54 -4.10 -57.59 58.03
CA SER A 54 -3.31 -56.44 57.58
C SER A 54 -3.62 -56.06 56.12
N MET A 55 -3.71 -57.06 55.23
CA MET A 55 -4.12 -56.85 53.84
C MET A 55 -5.53 -56.28 53.74
N LYS A 56 -6.47 -56.76 54.57
CA LYS A 56 -7.85 -56.26 54.60
C LYS A 56 -7.89 -54.78 55.03
N ASP A 57 -7.12 -54.40 56.04
CA ASP A 57 -7.06 -53.02 56.51
C ASP A 57 -6.47 -52.12 55.42
N THR A 58 -5.37 -52.54 54.79
CA THR A 58 -4.74 -51.82 53.67
C THR A 58 -5.70 -51.67 52.47
N LEU A 59 -6.46 -52.72 52.13
CA LEU A 59 -7.47 -52.67 51.07
C LEU A 59 -8.62 -51.70 51.42
N THR A 60 -8.98 -51.60 52.69
CA THR A 60 -10.03 -50.70 53.16
C THR A 60 -9.57 -49.24 53.03
N GLU A 61 -8.36 -48.92 53.49
CA GLU A 61 -7.77 -47.58 53.33
C GLU A 61 -7.65 -47.16 51.86
N ASN A 62 -7.17 -48.08 51.00
CA ASN A 62 -7.08 -47.82 49.57
C ASN A 62 -8.45 -47.56 48.93
N ASN A 63 -9.48 -48.32 49.32
CA ASN A 63 -10.84 -48.12 48.80
C ASN A 63 -11.42 -46.76 49.24
N ASP A 64 -11.20 -46.35 50.48
CA ASP A 64 -11.65 -45.06 50.99
C ASP A 64 -10.95 -43.90 50.27
N MET A 65 -9.65 -44.03 50.01
CA MET A 65 -8.88 -43.06 49.21
C MET A 65 -9.39 -42.97 47.77
N VAL A 66 -9.64 -44.12 47.11
CA VAL A 66 -10.19 -44.15 45.74
C VAL A 66 -11.57 -43.51 45.70
N ARG A 67 -12.42 -43.75 46.71
CA ARG A 67 -13.73 -43.12 46.82
C ARG A 67 -13.61 -41.60 46.97
N GLY A 68 -12.72 -41.13 47.85
CA GLY A 68 -12.44 -39.71 48.03
C GLY A 68 -11.95 -39.03 46.75
N ASN A 69 -11.06 -39.68 46.00
CA ASN A 69 -10.58 -39.18 44.71
C ASN A 69 -11.71 -39.13 43.67
N THR A 70 -12.60 -40.13 43.67
CA THR A 70 -13.75 -40.19 42.75
C THR A 70 -14.72 -39.04 43.04
N ASP A 71 -15.00 -38.74 44.32
CA ASP A 71 -15.84 -37.61 44.71
C ASP A 71 -15.22 -36.27 44.29
N GLN A 72 -13.89 -36.12 44.37
CA GLN A 72 -13.20 -34.93 43.87
C GLN A 72 -13.31 -34.80 42.35
N ILE A 73 -13.11 -35.89 41.61
CA ILE A 73 -13.26 -35.92 40.15
C ILE A 73 -14.67 -35.48 39.76
N ILE A 74 -15.70 -36.03 40.40
CA ILE A 74 -17.10 -35.66 40.13
C ILE A 74 -17.33 -34.15 40.35
N LYS A 75 -16.79 -33.59 41.44
CA LYS A 75 -16.89 -32.14 41.71
C LYS A 75 -16.21 -31.31 40.62
N VAL A 76 -15.01 -31.70 40.21
CA VAL A 76 -14.26 -30.99 39.14
C VAL A 76 -14.99 -31.09 37.81
N THR A 77 -15.49 -32.28 37.43
CA THR A 77 -16.26 -32.49 36.19
C THR A 77 -17.47 -31.56 36.15
N LYS A 78 -18.21 -31.44 37.25
CA LYS A 78 -19.37 -30.55 37.32
C LYS A 78 -18.99 -29.08 37.12
N VAL A 79 -17.90 -28.62 37.75
CA VAL A 79 -17.41 -27.25 37.56
C VAL A 79 -16.98 -27.00 36.11
N VAL A 80 -16.34 -27.98 35.47
CA VAL A 80 -15.97 -27.88 34.05
C VAL A 80 -17.21 -27.77 33.16
N GLU A 81 -18.23 -28.60 33.39
CA GLU A 81 -19.50 -28.55 32.65
C GLU A 81 -20.18 -27.18 32.79
N ASP A 82 -20.24 -26.64 34.01
CA ASP A 82 -20.82 -25.31 34.27
C ASP A 82 -20.05 -24.20 33.53
N LEU A 83 -18.72 -24.25 33.55
CA LEU A 83 -17.86 -23.29 32.84
C LEU A 83 -18.00 -23.40 31.32
N GLU A 84 -18.14 -24.62 30.78
CA GLU A 84 -18.36 -24.83 29.34
C GLU A 84 -19.70 -24.24 28.88
N GLN A 85 -20.76 -24.38 29.69
CA GLN A 85 -22.06 -23.75 29.43
C GLN A 85 -21.96 -22.22 29.47
N GLU A 86 -21.31 -21.65 30.48
CA GLU A 86 -21.11 -20.21 30.59
C GLU A 86 -20.32 -19.64 29.40
N LEU A 87 -19.25 -20.34 29.00
CA LEU A 87 -18.44 -20.00 27.83
C LEU A 87 -19.28 -20.01 26.54
N ALA A 88 -20.17 -21.00 26.38
CA ALA A 88 -21.05 -21.08 25.21
C ALA A 88 -22.04 -19.90 25.14
N VAL A 89 -22.59 -19.49 26.29
CA VAL A 89 -23.49 -18.33 26.39
C VAL A 89 -22.76 -17.03 26.01
N GLU A 90 -21.56 -16.80 26.56
CA GLU A 90 -20.79 -15.59 26.26
C GLU A 90 -20.28 -15.56 24.81
N ARG A 91 -19.92 -16.70 24.22
CA ARG A 91 -19.61 -16.79 22.78
C ARG A 91 -20.79 -16.33 21.92
N LYS A 92 -21.98 -16.83 22.20
CA LYS A 92 -23.21 -16.47 21.45
C LYS A 92 -23.58 -15.00 21.62
N LYS A 93 -23.37 -14.43 22.81
CA LYS A 93 -23.60 -13.00 23.09
C LYS A 93 -22.61 -12.13 22.31
N ARG A 94 -21.33 -12.52 22.29
CA ARG A 94 -20.28 -11.84 21.52
C ARG A 94 -20.57 -11.85 20.02
N GLU A 95 -20.97 -12.99 19.49
CA GLU A 95 -21.35 -13.15 18.07
C GLU A 95 -22.49 -12.20 17.70
N LYS A 96 -23.59 -12.18 18.48
CA LYS A 96 -24.70 -11.24 18.27
C LYS A 96 -24.27 -9.77 18.35
N SER A 97 -23.38 -9.44 19.28
CA SER A 97 -22.85 -8.08 19.42
C SER A 97 -22.03 -7.68 18.18
N PHE A 98 -21.25 -8.61 17.64
CA PHE A 98 -20.45 -8.38 16.44
C PHE A 98 -21.34 -8.20 15.21
N ASP A 99 -22.37 -9.05 15.04
CA ASP A 99 -23.35 -8.92 13.95
C ASP A 99 -24.08 -7.58 14.00
N MET A 100 -24.47 -7.14 15.20
CA MET A 100 -25.13 -5.85 15.37
C MET A 100 -24.20 -4.68 15.02
N LEU A 101 -22.94 -4.72 15.45
CA LEU A 101 -21.94 -3.71 15.07
C LEU A 101 -21.71 -3.68 13.55
N TYR A 102 -21.59 -4.86 12.94
CA TYR A 102 -21.41 -4.97 11.50
C TYR A 102 -22.61 -4.39 10.73
N MET A 103 -23.84 -4.72 11.14
CA MET A 103 -25.04 -4.19 10.49
C MET A 103 -25.17 -2.67 10.65
N ASN A 104 -24.87 -2.13 11.84
CA ASN A 104 -24.87 -0.69 12.07
C ASN A 104 -23.85 0.03 11.20
N MET A 105 -22.63 -0.51 11.12
CA MET A 105 -21.57 0.06 10.29
C MET A 105 -21.92 -0.02 8.80
N LYS A 106 -22.49 -1.14 8.35
CA LYS A 106 -22.96 -1.32 6.97
C LYS A 106 -24.03 -0.30 6.60
N THR A 107 -25.03 -0.09 7.47
CA THR A 107 -26.08 0.92 7.25
C THR A 107 -25.48 2.32 7.18
N SER A 108 -24.61 2.68 8.13
CA SER A 108 -23.96 3.99 8.15
C SER A 108 -23.13 4.26 6.89
N VAL A 109 -22.39 3.26 6.39
CA VAL A 109 -21.63 3.38 5.14
C VAL A 109 -22.55 3.59 3.94
N GLU A 110 -23.68 2.88 3.86
CA GLU A 110 -24.61 3.03 2.74
C GLU A 110 -25.32 4.40 2.76
N GLU A 111 -25.65 4.92 3.95
CA GLU A 111 -26.17 6.28 4.13
C GLU A 111 -25.16 7.34 3.68
N GLN A 112 -23.89 7.21 4.08
CA GLN A 112 -22.82 8.12 3.65
C GLN A 112 -22.61 8.09 2.13
N LYS A 113 -22.65 6.90 1.54
CA LYS A 113 -22.54 6.72 0.09
C LYS A 113 -23.69 7.40 -0.65
N HIS A 114 -24.93 7.28 -0.15
CA HIS A 114 -26.07 7.99 -0.73
C HIS A 114 -25.93 9.51 -0.58
N TYR A 115 -25.45 9.98 0.57
CA TYR A 115 -25.23 11.40 0.81
C TYR A 115 -24.19 12.00 -0.16
N ILE A 116 -23.04 11.35 -0.31
CA ILE A 116 -21.98 11.77 -1.24
C ILE A 116 -22.49 11.81 -2.68
N LYS A 117 -23.28 10.79 -3.08
CA LYS A 117 -23.88 10.74 -4.41
C LYS A 117 -24.77 11.97 -4.67
N ASN A 118 -25.67 12.27 -3.74
CA ASN A 118 -26.58 13.42 -3.87
C ASN A 118 -25.80 14.74 -3.93
N GLN A 119 -24.81 14.93 -3.07
CA GLN A 119 -23.97 16.14 -3.08
C GLN A 119 -23.20 16.30 -4.39
N THR A 120 -22.72 15.20 -4.97
CA THR A 120 -22.00 15.19 -6.25
C THR A 120 -22.93 15.58 -7.40
N GLU A 121 -24.15 15.03 -7.42
CA GLU A 121 -25.17 15.38 -8.41
C GLU A 121 -25.58 16.86 -8.32
N GLU A 122 -25.80 17.38 -7.11
CA GLU A 122 -26.13 18.78 -6.89
C GLU A 122 -25.00 19.72 -7.35
N LEU A 123 -23.75 19.42 -6.98
CA LEU A 123 -22.59 20.20 -7.41
C LEU A 123 -22.45 20.18 -8.95
N SER A 124 -22.64 19.02 -9.56
CA SER A 124 -22.55 18.84 -11.01
C SER A 124 -23.62 19.67 -11.73
N ASN A 125 -24.86 19.63 -11.25
CA ASN A 125 -25.96 20.43 -11.80
C ASN A 125 -25.70 21.93 -11.64
N ASN A 126 -25.22 22.37 -10.48
CA ASN A 126 -24.88 23.78 -10.25
C ASN A 126 -23.77 24.28 -11.17
N ILE A 127 -22.72 23.47 -11.40
CA ILE A 127 -21.65 23.79 -12.34
C ILE A 127 -22.19 23.85 -13.76
N LEU A 128 -23.01 22.87 -14.16
CA LEU A 128 -23.61 22.82 -15.49
C LEU A 128 -24.46 24.07 -15.78
N THR A 129 -25.32 24.47 -14.85
CA THR A 129 -26.14 25.68 -14.97
C THR A 129 -25.28 26.93 -15.09
N LYS A 130 -24.20 27.05 -14.31
CA LYS A 130 -23.26 28.18 -14.45
C LYS A 130 -22.63 28.20 -15.84
N ILE A 131 -22.10 27.07 -16.31
CA ILE A 131 -21.50 26.97 -17.65
C ILE A 131 -22.51 27.37 -18.73
N GLN A 132 -23.74 26.88 -18.65
CA GLN A 132 -24.81 27.24 -19.58
C GLN A 132 -25.10 28.74 -19.61
N ASN A 133 -25.16 29.39 -18.44
CA ASN A 133 -25.36 30.84 -18.35
C ASN A 133 -24.18 31.60 -18.96
N HIS A 134 -22.94 31.16 -18.70
CA HIS A 134 -21.75 31.77 -19.31
C HIS A 134 -21.74 31.62 -20.84
N ILE A 135 -22.14 30.45 -21.37
CA ILE A 135 -22.28 30.22 -22.81
C ILE A 135 -23.29 31.19 -23.41
N ALA A 136 -24.47 31.35 -22.79
CA ALA A 136 -25.50 32.27 -23.29
C ALA A 136 -24.98 33.72 -23.39
N VAL A 137 -24.28 34.20 -22.34
CA VAL A 137 -23.69 35.55 -22.35
C VAL A 137 -22.63 35.72 -23.46
N ILE A 138 -21.80 34.70 -23.68
CA ILE A 138 -20.79 34.69 -24.75
C ILE A 138 -21.47 34.70 -26.13
N GLU A 139 -22.53 33.92 -26.31
CA GLU A 139 -23.29 33.87 -27.57
C GLU A 139 -23.96 35.20 -27.88
N ASP A 140 -24.59 35.84 -26.88
CA ASP A 140 -25.18 37.17 -27.02
C ASP A 140 -24.12 38.22 -27.42
N SER A 141 -22.99 38.24 -26.71
CA SER A 141 -21.88 39.15 -27.00
C SER A 141 -21.30 38.93 -28.40
N ARG A 142 -21.15 37.65 -28.81
CA ARG A 142 -20.71 37.29 -30.16
C ARG A 142 -21.69 37.82 -31.21
N ASN A 143 -22.98 37.62 -31.02
CA ASN A 143 -24.00 38.04 -31.96
C ASN A 143 -24.06 39.57 -32.10
N GLU A 144 -23.85 40.30 -31.00
CA GLU A 144 -23.74 41.76 -31.01
C GLU A 144 -22.52 42.22 -31.81
N TRP A 145 -21.35 41.62 -31.57
CA TRP A 145 -20.12 41.95 -32.29
C TRP A 145 -20.21 41.62 -33.79
N THR A 146 -20.87 40.50 -34.15
CA THR A 146 -21.14 40.16 -35.56
C THR A 146 -21.97 41.26 -36.24
N LYS A 147 -23.05 41.74 -35.61
CA LYS A 147 -23.87 42.83 -36.16
C LYS A 147 -23.07 44.13 -36.34
N GLU A 148 -22.20 44.45 -35.38
CA GLU A 148 -21.35 45.63 -35.47
C GLU A 148 -20.36 45.52 -36.65
N CYS A 149 -19.72 44.36 -36.81
CA CYS A 149 -18.83 44.09 -37.92
C CYS A 149 -19.55 44.16 -39.27
N ASP A 150 -20.73 43.53 -39.39
CA ASP A 150 -21.54 43.55 -40.61
C ASP A 150 -21.90 44.99 -41.02
N GLY A 151 -22.31 45.83 -40.05
CA GLY A 151 -22.62 47.24 -40.32
C GLY A 151 -21.41 48.06 -40.79
N LYS A 152 -20.22 47.80 -40.21
CA LYS A 152 -18.97 48.45 -40.68
C LYS A 152 -18.58 47.98 -42.08
N LEU A 153 -18.83 46.71 -42.38
CA LEU A 153 -18.54 46.11 -43.69
C LEU A 153 -19.42 46.75 -44.76
N GLU A 154 -20.71 46.92 -44.48
CA GLU A 154 -21.66 47.60 -45.37
C GLU A 154 -21.28 49.07 -45.62
N ASP A 155 -20.82 49.82 -44.60
CA ASP A 155 -20.31 51.19 -44.80
C ASP A 155 -19.06 51.22 -45.70
N ILE A 156 -18.13 50.27 -45.52
CA ILE A 156 -16.93 50.15 -46.37
C ILE A 156 -17.34 49.86 -47.81
N GLU A 157 -18.25 48.91 -48.05
CA GLU A 157 -18.75 48.58 -49.39
C GLU A 157 -19.40 49.81 -50.06
N GLN A 158 -20.22 50.57 -49.32
CA GLN A 158 -20.80 51.81 -49.83
C GLN A 158 -19.75 52.89 -50.13
N ARG A 159 -18.64 52.95 -49.38
CA ARG A 159 -17.53 53.87 -49.64
C ARG A 159 -16.72 53.45 -50.87
N ILE A 160 -16.46 52.16 -51.05
CA ILE A 160 -15.80 51.62 -52.25
C ILE A 160 -16.62 51.95 -53.50
N ASN A 161 -17.92 51.65 -53.50
CA ASN A 161 -18.82 51.97 -54.62
C ASN A 161 -18.81 53.48 -54.97
N ARG A 162 -18.73 54.36 -53.97
CA ARG A 162 -18.62 55.82 -54.19
C ARG A 162 -17.29 56.26 -54.81
N ILE A 163 -16.21 55.54 -54.52
CA ILE A 163 -14.88 55.78 -55.11
C ILE A 163 -14.84 55.27 -56.54
N GLU A 164 -15.39 54.07 -56.82
CA GLU A 164 -15.45 53.50 -58.17
C GLU A 164 -16.33 54.33 -59.13
N MET A 165 -17.36 55.01 -58.61
CA MET A 165 -18.22 55.94 -59.38
C MET A 165 -17.59 57.32 -59.63
N ARG A 166 -16.41 57.63 -59.05
CA ARG A 166 -15.61 58.81 -59.43
C ARG A 166 -14.51 58.33 -60.36
N GLU A 167 -14.52 58.77 -61.62
CA GLU A 167 -13.42 58.48 -62.55
C GLU A 167 -12.07 58.85 -61.93
N LEU A 168 -11.26 57.84 -61.59
CA LEU A 168 -9.91 58.02 -61.06
C LEU A 168 -8.95 58.33 -62.22
N PRO A 169 -8.14 59.40 -62.14
CA PRO A 169 -7.05 59.60 -63.06
C PRO A 169 -6.03 58.47 -62.87
N SER A 170 -5.61 57.86 -63.98
CA SER A 170 -4.49 56.92 -64.02
C SER A 170 -3.24 57.56 -63.42
N VAL A 171 -2.83 57.12 -62.23
CA VAL A 171 -1.53 57.44 -61.65
C VAL A 171 -0.70 56.17 -61.59
N GLN A 172 0.28 56.10 -62.49
CA GLN A 172 1.43 55.22 -62.38
C GLN A 172 2.31 55.66 -61.21
N GLY A 173 2.69 54.69 -60.37
CA GLY A 173 3.94 54.74 -59.60
C GLY A 173 3.80 55.01 -58.10
N GLY A 174 4.45 54.16 -57.31
CA GLY A 174 4.76 54.44 -55.90
C GLY A 174 4.80 53.19 -55.03
N GLY A 175 5.99 52.63 -54.82
CA GLY A 175 6.23 51.32 -54.19
C GLY A 175 5.52 51.10 -52.85
N ALA A 176 4.75 50.01 -52.80
CA ALA A 176 4.40 49.37 -51.54
C ALA A 176 5.70 48.84 -50.90
N MET A 177 5.97 49.30 -49.69
CA MET A 177 7.09 48.84 -48.88
C MET A 177 6.91 47.35 -48.61
N ASP A 178 7.83 46.57 -49.16
CA ASP A 178 7.87 45.11 -49.16
C ASP A 178 8.28 44.62 -47.76
N LEU A 179 7.38 44.73 -46.77
CA LEU A 179 7.55 44.14 -45.43
C LEU A 179 7.17 42.65 -45.41
N CYS A 180 6.66 42.13 -46.53
CA CYS A 180 6.16 40.77 -46.68
C CYS A 180 7.22 39.81 -47.22
N ASN A 181 8.41 39.73 -46.60
CA ASN A 181 9.30 38.59 -46.90
C ASN A 181 10.31 38.22 -45.81
N ILE A 182 10.03 38.55 -44.55
CA ILE A 182 10.72 37.86 -43.46
C ILE A 182 10.10 36.47 -43.35
N LYS A 183 10.67 35.49 -44.07
CA LYS A 183 10.32 34.06 -43.86
C LYS A 183 10.54 33.74 -42.38
N CYS A 184 9.43 33.69 -41.64
CA CYS A 184 9.41 33.45 -40.22
C CYS A 184 9.72 31.97 -39.97
N ARG A 185 11.01 31.65 -39.76
CA ARG A 185 11.48 30.27 -39.54
C ARG A 185 11.20 29.74 -38.14
N VAL A 186 10.85 30.59 -37.18
CA VAL A 186 10.63 30.20 -35.78
C VAL A 186 9.22 30.63 -35.39
N ARG A 187 8.31 29.64 -35.27
CA ARG A 187 6.96 29.84 -34.75
C ARG A 187 6.84 29.19 -33.38
N PHE A 188 6.29 29.91 -32.42
CA PHE A 188 5.86 29.36 -31.15
C PHE A 188 4.58 28.56 -31.37
N VAL A 189 4.73 27.25 -31.27
CA VAL A 189 3.63 26.30 -31.31
C VAL A 189 3.57 25.63 -29.94
N ASP A 190 2.53 25.94 -29.18
CA ASP A 190 2.32 25.45 -27.80
C ASP A 190 2.41 23.91 -27.70
N THR A 191 2.02 23.19 -28.75
CA THR A 191 2.06 21.71 -28.81
C THR A 191 3.45 21.13 -29.09
N GLN A 192 4.41 21.92 -29.55
CA GLN A 192 5.76 21.45 -29.91
C GLN A 192 6.75 21.44 -28.76
N LYS A 193 6.28 21.56 -27.51
CA LYS A 193 7.14 21.42 -26.32
C LYS A 193 8.31 22.43 -26.27
N GLN A 194 8.17 23.55 -26.97
CA GLN A 194 9.14 24.64 -26.96
C GLN A 194 9.07 25.38 -25.61
N ASN A 195 10.21 25.61 -24.97
CA ASN A 195 10.25 26.38 -23.73
C ASN A 195 9.91 27.86 -24.02
N PRO A 196 8.86 28.44 -23.40
CA PRO A 196 8.43 29.82 -23.66
C PRO A 196 9.51 30.88 -23.39
N ILE A 197 10.38 30.64 -22.40
CA ILE A 197 11.50 31.54 -22.06
C ILE A 197 12.57 31.51 -23.15
N GLU A 198 12.89 30.34 -23.70
CA GLU A 198 13.85 30.24 -24.80
C GLU A 198 13.32 30.87 -26.08
N PHE A 199 12.03 30.71 -26.36
CA PHE A 199 11.38 31.41 -27.46
C PHE A 199 11.52 32.93 -27.32
N LEU A 200 11.21 33.49 -26.15
CA LEU A 200 11.36 34.93 -25.89
C LEU A 200 12.80 35.40 -26.03
N LYS A 201 13.77 34.67 -25.46
CA LYS A 201 15.20 35.01 -25.58
C LYS A 201 15.64 35.05 -27.04
N GLU A 202 15.23 34.07 -27.84
CA GLU A 202 15.58 33.99 -29.25
C GLU A 202 14.93 35.12 -30.07
N PHE A 203 13.67 35.43 -29.77
CA PHE A 203 12.96 36.56 -30.36
C PHE A 203 13.65 37.90 -30.03
N GLU A 204 13.94 38.14 -28.75
CA GLU A 204 14.62 39.36 -28.30
C GLU A 204 16.00 39.51 -28.91
N ARG A 205 16.77 38.43 -28.99
CA ARG A 205 18.08 38.42 -29.61
C ARG A 205 18.00 38.81 -31.08
N LYS A 206 17.02 38.26 -31.81
CA LYS A 206 16.84 38.50 -33.25
C LYS A 206 16.34 39.91 -33.55
N TYR A 207 15.52 40.48 -32.68
CA TYR A 207 14.85 41.76 -32.90
C TYR A 207 15.31 42.88 -31.95
N LYS A 208 16.48 42.72 -31.33
CA LYS A 208 17.01 43.61 -30.28
C LYS A 208 16.97 45.09 -30.65
N SER A 209 17.30 45.41 -31.91
CA SER A 209 17.40 46.77 -32.45
C SER A 209 16.07 47.42 -32.81
N LEU A 210 14.96 46.68 -32.78
CA LEU A 210 13.65 47.21 -33.16
C LEU A 210 12.98 47.93 -31.99
N SER A 211 12.12 48.90 -32.32
CA SER A 211 11.27 49.57 -31.34
C SER A 211 10.21 48.61 -30.80
N ASP A 212 9.71 48.88 -29.59
CA ASP A 212 8.69 48.06 -28.94
C ASP A 212 7.44 47.89 -29.78
N LYS A 213 6.99 48.98 -30.42
CA LYS A 213 5.84 48.95 -31.33
C LYS A 213 6.03 47.91 -32.45
N ILE A 214 7.18 47.95 -33.12
CA ILE A 214 7.49 47.01 -34.21
C ILE A 214 7.66 45.59 -33.67
N LYS A 215 8.30 45.41 -32.50
CA LYS A 215 8.45 44.10 -31.86
C LYS A 215 7.10 43.46 -31.55
N ILE A 216 6.12 44.23 -31.05
CA ILE A 216 4.78 43.73 -30.77
C ILE A 216 4.08 43.31 -32.08
N GLU A 217 4.14 44.16 -33.12
CA GLU A 217 3.53 43.87 -34.44
C GLU A 217 4.09 42.58 -35.08
N ILE A 218 5.41 42.38 -35.02
CA ILE A 218 6.03 41.17 -35.59
C ILE A 218 5.92 39.95 -34.66
N PHE A 219 5.65 40.14 -33.36
CA PHE A 219 5.50 39.04 -32.41
C PHE A 219 4.33 38.14 -32.80
N GLU A 220 3.23 38.74 -33.28
CA GLU A 220 2.06 38.03 -33.81
C GLU A 220 2.45 36.99 -34.88
N GLN A 221 3.33 37.38 -35.81
CA GLN A 221 3.80 36.53 -36.91
C GLN A 221 4.65 35.33 -36.45
N HIS A 222 5.05 35.32 -35.17
CA HIS A 222 5.81 34.23 -34.56
C HIS A 222 4.93 33.33 -33.70
N LEU A 223 3.61 33.55 -33.65
CA LEU A 223 2.69 32.72 -32.88
C LEU A 223 1.86 31.84 -33.81
N ASP A 224 1.45 30.68 -33.31
CA ASP A 224 0.55 29.76 -34.01
C ASP A 224 -0.46 29.16 -33.01
N GLY A 225 -1.58 28.67 -33.51
CA GLY A 225 -2.64 28.01 -32.71
C GLY A 225 -3.02 28.77 -31.43
N ARG A 226 -2.81 28.13 -30.26
CA ARG A 226 -3.16 28.70 -28.95
C ARG A 226 -2.38 29.98 -28.62
N GLY A 227 -1.14 30.10 -29.11
CA GLY A 227 -0.33 31.31 -28.94
C GLY A 227 -0.98 32.51 -29.62
N MET A 228 -1.42 32.32 -30.87
CA MET A 228 -2.10 33.36 -31.65
C MET A 228 -3.43 33.77 -30.99
N ALA A 229 -4.25 32.80 -30.62
CA ALA A 229 -5.54 33.06 -29.96
C ALA A 229 -5.37 33.84 -28.64
N TRP A 230 -4.35 33.51 -27.84
CA TRP A 230 -4.02 34.26 -26.64
C TRP A 230 -3.62 35.70 -26.97
N PHE A 231 -2.78 35.91 -27.97
CA PHE A 231 -2.26 37.23 -28.33
C PHE A 231 -3.37 38.20 -28.74
N GLN A 232 -4.33 37.72 -29.55
CA GLN A 232 -5.50 38.50 -29.97
C GLN A 232 -6.34 39.02 -28.79
N LEU A 233 -6.36 38.32 -27.65
CA LEU A 233 -7.11 38.72 -26.46
C LEU A 233 -6.40 39.81 -25.63
N VAL A 234 -5.09 39.95 -25.79
CA VAL A 234 -4.25 40.78 -24.90
C VAL A 234 -3.56 41.94 -25.61
N VAL A 235 -3.43 41.90 -26.94
CA VAL A 235 -2.63 42.86 -27.73
C VAL A 235 -3.05 44.32 -27.51
N ASP A 236 -4.36 44.61 -27.46
CA ASP A 236 -4.88 45.96 -27.25
C ASP A 236 -4.53 46.55 -25.88
N LYS A 237 -4.13 45.69 -24.93
CA LYS A 237 -3.79 46.05 -23.55
C LYS A 237 -2.27 46.14 -23.32
N ILE A 238 -1.47 45.89 -24.36
CA ILE A 238 0.00 45.86 -24.29
C ILE A 238 0.55 47.13 -24.93
N LYS A 239 1.34 47.89 -24.16
CA LYS A 239 1.93 49.15 -24.63
C LYS A 239 3.44 49.05 -24.85
N THR A 240 4.10 48.14 -24.14
CA THR A 240 5.54 47.93 -24.21
C THR A 240 5.85 46.47 -24.47
N PHE A 241 7.03 46.20 -25.03
CA PHE A 241 7.43 44.82 -25.26
C PHE A 241 7.73 44.09 -23.93
N ASP A 242 8.14 44.82 -22.89
CA ASP A 242 8.31 44.24 -21.55
C ASP A 242 6.98 43.77 -20.93
N GLU A 243 5.89 44.53 -21.09
CA GLU A 243 4.55 44.10 -20.66
C GLU A 243 4.08 42.83 -21.39
N LEU A 244 4.36 42.75 -22.70
CA LEU A 244 4.07 41.57 -23.51
C LEU A 244 4.78 40.34 -22.95
N LYS A 245 6.08 40.44 -22.68
CA LYS A 245 6.88 39.34 -22.11
C LYS A 245 6.30 38.86 -20.79
N GLN A 246 6.02 39.78 -19.87
CA GLN A 246 5.47 39.42 -18.56
C GLN A 246 4.15 38.68 -18.70
N LYS A 247 3.24 39.17 -19.55
CA LYS A 247 1.96 38.49 -19.80
C LYS A 247 2.14 37.14 -20.48
N PHE A 248 3.07 37.03 -21.42
CA PHE A 248 3.36 35.78 -22.13
C PHE A 248 3.90 34.71 -21.16
N ILE A 249 4.87 35.08 -20.32
CA ILE A 249 5.44 34.20 -19.29
C ILE A 249 4.36 33.78 -18.30
N ASN A 250 3.55 34.71 -17.80
CA ASN A 250 2.50 34.39 -16.84
C ASN A 250 1.41 33.47 -17.41
N TYR A 251 1.25 33.41 -18.73
CA TYR A 251 0.23 32.58 -19.36
C TYR A 251 0.77 31.21 -19.81
N PHE A 252 1.99 31.15 -20.34
CA PHE A 252 2.57 29.92 -20.90
C PHE A 252 3.65 29.28 -20.01
N TRP A 253 4.13 29.98 -18.98
CA TRP A 253 5.22 29.53 -18.10
C TRP A 253 4.98 29.92 -16.64
N ASP A 254 3.73 29.75 -16.20
CA ASP A 254 3.32 30.00 -14.82
C ASP A 254 3.90 28.94 -13.85
N ASP A 255 3.53 29.06 -12.58
CA ASP A 255 3.99 28.13 -11.54
C ASP A 255 3.61 26.69 -11.81
N VAL A 256 2.45 26.48 -12.42
CA VAL A 256 1.90 25.15 -12.69
C VAL A 256 2.72 24.48 -13.80
N GLU A 257 2.98 25.20 -14.90
CA GLU A 257 3.82 24.70 -15.99
C GLU A 257 5.27 24.48 -15.55
N GLN A 258 5.82 25.38 -14.74
CA GLN A 258 7.14 25.18 -14.12
C GLN A 258 7.17 23.94 -13.21
N GLY A 259 6.11 23.71 -12.44
CA GLY A 259 5.95 22.52 -11.60
C GLY A 259 5.96 21.22 -12.42
N LYS A 260 5.28 21.20 -13.57
CA LYS A 260 5.29 20.06 -14.51
C LYS A 260 6.67 19.77 -15.08
N ALA A 261 7.44 20.82 -15.40
CA ALA A 261 8.82 20.65 -15.87
C ALA A 261 9.71 20.04 -14.78
N VAL A 262 9.57 20.48 -13.52
CA VAL A 262 10.29 19.91 -12.37
C VAL A 262 9.88 18.46 -12.12
N GLU A 263 8.59 18.15 -12.19
CA GLU A 263 8.08 16.78 -12.04
C GLU A 263 8.67 15.86 -13.12
N LEU A 264 8.64 16.29 -14.38
CA LEU A 264 9.26 15.55 -15.50
C LEU A 264 10.75 15.29 -15.24
N LEU A 265 11.49 16.29 -14.74
CA LEU A 265 12.90 16.12 -14.39
C LEU A 265 13.11 15.09 -13.27
N GLN A 266 12.21 15.01 -12.31
CA GLN A 266 12.36 14.13 -11.15
C GLN A 266 11.94 12.69 -11.43
N THR A 267 10.85 12.50 -12.17
CA THR A 267 10.16 11.20 -12.31
C THR A 267 10.22 10.64 -13.72
N GLY A 268 10.75 11.39 -14.68
CA GLY A 268 10.91 10.99 -16.07
C GLY A 268 11.66 9.68 -16.24
N ARG A 269 11.35 8.98 -17.33
CA ARG A 269 12.05 7.78 -17.77
C ARG A 269 12.21 7.83 -19.28
N PHE A 270 13.39 7.47 -19.75
CA PHE A 270 13.64 7.25 -21.15
C PHE A 270 13.07 5.89 -21.54
N ASP A 271 12.21 5.87 -22.56
CA ASP A 271 11.68 4.65 -23.13
C ASP A 271 12.52 4.27 -24.36
N VAL A 272 13.14 3.09 -24.31
CA VAL A 272 13.99 2.57 -25.39
C VAL A 272 13.16 2.22 -26.65
N SER A 273 11.84 2.07 -26.50
CA SER A 273 10.91 1.86 -27.60
C SER A 273 10.39 3.15 -28.24
N ASP A 274 10.72 4.31 -27.67
CA ASP A 274 10.41 5.61 -28.24
C ASP A 274 11.20 5.84 -29.54
N ALA A 275 10.58 6.49 -30.52
CA ALA A 275 11.23 6.83 -31.79
C ALA A 275 12.36 7.87 -31.63
N ARG A 276 12.39 8.58 -30.50
CA ARG A 276 13.40 9.59 -30.17
C ARG A 276 14.72 8.95 -29.75
N LYS A 277 15.84 9.51 -30.23
CA LYS A 277 17.17 9.11 -29.77
C LYS A 277 17.42 9.62 -28.34
N ALA A 278 18.26 8.91 -27.60
CA ALA A 278 18.55 9.20 -26.19
C ALA A 278 19.09 10.63 -25.96
N ASP A 279 19.91 11.13 -26.88
CA ASP A 279 20.45 12.49 -26.89
C ASP A 279 19.35 13.55 -27.08
N GLU A 280 18.43 13.31 -28.01
CA GLU A 280 17.30 14.20 -28.27
C GLU A 280 16.37 14.29 -27.06
N TYR A 281 16.07 13.16 -26.40
CA TYR A 281 15.30 13.15 -25.16
C TYR A 281 15.98 13.98 -24.07
N ALA A 282 17.27 13.73 -23.80
CA ALA A 282 18.02 14.43 -22.77
C ALA A 282 18.06 15.94 -23.03
N MET A 283 18.27 16.35 -24.29
CA MET A 283 18.25 17.76 -24.69
C MET A 283 16.89 18.42 -24.44
N ILE A 284 15.79 17.76 -24.79
CA ILE A 284 14.44 18.29 -24.57
C ILE A 284 14.17 18.50 -23.08
N VAL A 285 14.44 17.47 -22.25
CA VAL A 285 14.22 17.57 -20.80
C VAL A 285 15.07 18.67 -20.18
N TYR A 286 16.34 18.78 -20.57
CA TYR A 286 17.23 19.84 -20.12
C TYR A 286 16.70 21.23 -20.51
N GLN A 287 16.32 21.42 -21.79
CA GLN A 287 15.82 22.70 -22.28
C GLN A 287 14.51 23.13 -21.63
N MET A 288 13.65 22.18 -21.24
CA MET A 288 12.45 22.48 -20.46
C MET A 288 12.77 22.97 -19.06
N CYS A 289 13.75 22.37 -18.40
CA CYS A 289 14.00 22.59 -16.97
C CYS A 289 14.97 23.73 -16.68
N LYS A 290 15.84 24.10 -17.63
CA LYS A 290 16.90 25.09 -17.41
C LYS A 290 16.42 26.51 -17.08
N ASN A 291 15.16 26.83 -17.34
CA ASN A 291 14.55 28.13 -17.09
C ASN A 291 13.42 28.06 -16.04
N VAL A 292 13.52 27.13 -15.10
CA VAL A 292 12.62 27.08 -13.94
C VAL A 292 13.17 28.02 -12.87
N ASP A 293 12.43 29.11 -12.59
CA ASP A 293 12.87 30.16 -11.68
C ASP A 293 12.44 29.91 -10.23
N LYS A 294 11.24 29.33 -10.02
CA LYS A 294 10.71 29.08 -8.67
C LYS A 294 11.39 27.94 -7.92
N PHE A 295 12.00 27.02 -8.65
CA PHE A 295 12.74 25.88 -8.11
C PHE A 295 14.09 25.80 -8.82
N PRO A 296 15.04 26.69 -8.49
CA PRO A 296 16.33 26.72 -9.17
C PRO A 296 17.08 25.41 -8.90
N ILE A 297 17.33 24.65 -9.95
CA ILE A 297 18.10 23.40 -9.90
C ILE A 297 19.44 23.67 -10.58
N SER A 298 20.54 23.34 -9.89
CA SER A 298 21.86 23.51 -10.50
C SER A 298 21.99 22.63 -11.74
N GLU A 299 22.75 23.09 -12.74
CA GLU A 299 23.00 22.32 -13.96
C GLU A 299 23.54 20.91 -13.67
N THR A 300 24.49 20.79 -12.75
CA THR A 300 25.01 19.49 -12.29
C THR A 300 23.89 18.59 -11.77
N LYS A 301 22.95 19.15 -11.00
CA LYS A 301 21.83 18.40 -10.45
C LYS A 301 20.81 18.01 -11.53
N MET A 302 20.54 18.89 -12.49
CA MET A 302 19.69 18.58 -13.63
C MET A 302 20.26 17.41 -14.45
N LEU A 303 21.55 17.45 -14.77
CA LEU A 303 22.23 16.38 -15.51
C LEU A 303 22.20 15.05 -14.75
N GLN A 304 22.41 15.07 -13.42
CA GLN A 304 22.28 13.87 -12.59
C GLN A 304 20.86 13.29 -12.58
N LEU A 305 19.83 14.13 -12.58
CA LEU A 305 18.44 13.70 -12.60
C LEU A 305 18.07 13.12 -13.97
N ILE A 306 18.47 13.79 -15.06
CA ILE A 306 18.30 13.29 -16.43
C ILE A 306 19.03 11.94 -16.60
N ALA A 307 20.25 11.79 -16.07
CA ALA A 307 20.99 10.53 -16.16
C ALA A 307 20.24 9.35 -15.48
N LYS A 308 19.44 9.61 -14.44
CA LYS A 308 18.60 8.58 -13.80
C LYS A 308 17.45 8.11 -14.69
N HIS A 309 17.00 8.93 -15.64
CA HIS A 309 15.93 8.54 -16.57
C HIS A 309 16.34 7.37 -17.46
N PHE A 310 17.66 7.17 -17.67
CA PHE A 310 18.24 6.06 -18.43
C PHE A 310 18.63 4.84 -17.57
N GLY A 311 18.31 4.87 -16.27
CA GLY A 311 18.58 3.79 -15.32
C GLY A 311 19.77 4.04 -14.39
N ASN A 312 19.79 3.29 -13.28
CA ASN A 312 20.75 3.50 -12.18
C ASN A 312 22.21 3.26 -12.57
N THR A 313 22.47 2.36 -13.52
CA THR A 313 23.81 2.04 -14.02
C THR A 313 24.43 3.21 -14.80
N PHE A 314 23.61 3.92 -15.59
CA PHE A 314 24.04 5.10 -16.35
C PHE A 314 24.27 6.30 -15.42
N ALA A 315 23.37 6.50 -14.44
CA ALA A 315 23.50 7.55 -13.44
C ALA A 315 24.79 7.43 -12.61
N GLN A 316 25.23 6.21 -12.28
CA GLN A 316 26.49 5.97 -11.57
C GLN A 316 27.72 6.34 -12.42
N ALA A 317 27.71 6.06 -13.72
CA ALA A 317 28.81 6.41 -14.63
C ALA A 317 28.99 7.94 -14.78
N VAL A 318 27.89 8.70 -14.87
CA VAL A 318 27.91 10.17 -14.99
C VAL A 318 28.42 10.83 -13.71
N VAL A 319 28.08 10.30 -12.53
CA VAL A 319 28.55 10.81 -11.23
C VAL A 319 30.06 10.59 -11.04
N VAL A 320 30.63 9.53 -11.61
CA VAL A 320 32.07 9.23 -11.52
C VAL A 320 32.91 10.19 -12.37
N GLN A 321 32.41 10.64 -13.53
CA GLN A 321 33.10 11.60 -14.41
C GLN A 321 32.96 13.07 -13.99
N ALA A 322 31.93 13.42 -13.22
CA ALA A 322 31.68 14.80 -12.77
C ALA A 322 32.48 15.21 -11.51
N LYS A 323 33.24 14.29 -10.90
CA LYS A 323 34.25 14.66 -9.90
C LYS A 323 35.47 15.23 -10.63
N PRO A 324 35.93 16.45 -10.31
CA PRO A 324 37.21 16.91 -10.82
C PRO A 324 38.27 15.92 -10.35
N SER A 325 39.10 15.46 -11.27
CA SER A 325 40.38 14.86 -10.92
C SER A 325 41.12 15.87 -10.05
N LEU A 326 41.18 15.62 -8.74
CA LEU A 326 42.13 16.29 -7.86
C LEU A 326 43.52 15.80 -8.27
N TYR A 327 44.13 16.49 -9.22
CA TYR A 327 45.57 16.45 -9.50
C TYR A 327 46.06 17.85 -9.76
#